data_AF-K8WK78-F1
#
_entry.id   AF-K8WK78-F1
#
_cell.length_a   1.000
_cell.length_b   1.000
_cell.length_c   1.000
_cell.angle_alpha   90.00
_cell.angle_beta   90.00
_cell.angle_gamma   90.00
#
_symmetry.space_group_name_H-M   'P 1'
#
loop_
_entity.id
_entity.type
_entity.pdbx_description
1 polymer ?
#
loop_
_entity_poly.entity_id
_entity_poly.type
_entity_poly.pdbx_seq_one_letter_code
_entity_poly.pdbx_strand_id
1 'polypeptide(L)'
;MVLFSFISVANEHASDNSRLDIVSSIASSRLSPEEVVMNFYEGYLKNTDEETLVELYVTPELALKLYHSSICNYDSDVDENELKKICRKDQKCKKNSGNIVCNWDGTWIETDVNYFIKSQDNYPSWEKNIVVLKSKQTATYSKIDLILGDGTDPILNLQIVLIKQGSNWKINRVTKI
;
A
#
# COMPACT_ATOMS: atom_id res chain seq x y z
N MET A 1 -15.77 -7.30 -3.03
CA MET A 1 -14.93 -7.49 -4.23
C MET A 1 -15.10 -6.24 -5.08
N VAL A 2 -14.17 -5.29 -4.94
CA VAL A 2 -14.24 -4.00 -5.65
C VAL A 2 -13.31 -4.11 -6.84
N LEU A 3 -13.87 -3.96 -8.04
CA LEU A 3 -13.13 -3.90 -9.30
C LEU A 3 -12.28 -2.63 -9.34
N PHE A 4 -11.02 -2.76 -9.76
CA PHE A 4 -10.20 -1.63 -10.16
C PHE A 4 -10.75 -1.05 -11.47
N SER A 5 -11.07 0.25 -11.50
CA SER A 5 -11.41 0.97 -12.72
C SER A 5 -10.31 1.99 -13.03
N PHE A 6 -9.61 1.79 -14.14
CA PHE A 6 -8.80 2.80 -14.83
C PHE A 6 -9.42 2.91 -16.25
N ILE A 7 -9.55 4.02 -16.99
CA ILE A 7 -8.84 5.29 -17.15
C ILE A 7 -9.86 6.28 -17.76
N SER A 8 -9.69 7.60 -17.58
CA SER A 8 -10.04 8.52 -18.69
C SER A 8 -9.03 9.66 -18.80
N VAL A 9 -8.35 9.71 -19.96
CA VAL A 9 -7.56 10.83 -20.42
C VAL A 9 -8.51 11.83 -21.08
N ALA A 10 -8.53 13.07 -20.61
CA ALA A 10 -9.03 14.20 -21.39
C ALA A 10 -8.23 15.47 -21.07
N ASN A 11 -7.80 16.12 -22.14
CA ASN A 11 -7.02 17.35 -22.18
C ASN A 11 -7.96 18.58 -22.08
N GLU A 12 -7.45 19.63 -21.43
CA GLU A 12 -7.80 21.06 -21.50
C GLU A 12 -9.05 21.69 -20.82
N HIS A 13 -8.70 22.62 -19.91
CA HIS A 13 -9.30 23.92 -19.57
C HIS A 13 -10.73 24.00 -18.99
N ALA A 14 -10.80 24.09 -17.65
CA ALA A 14 -11.51 25.18 -16.97
C ALA A 14 -11.07 25.29 -15.50
N SER A 15 -10.73 26.52 -15.12
CA SER A 15 -10.43 27.06 -13.79
C SER A 15 -11.17 26.41 -12.61
N ASP A 16 -10.43 25.87 -11.64
CA ASP A 16 -10.91 25.72 -10.26
C ASP A 16 -9.79 26.05 -9.25
N ASN A 17 -9.67 27.34 -8.94
CA ASN A 17 -8.71 27.90 -7.99
C ASN A 17 -9.01 27.55 -6.52
N SER A 18 -9.99 26.69 -6.23
CA SER A 18 -10.31 26.24 -4.87
C SER A 18 -9.58 24.94 -4.46
N ARG A 19 -9.06 24.20 -5.44
CA ARG A 19 -8.38 22.91 -5.23
C ARG A 19 -6.89 23.05 -4.95
N LEU A 20 -6.30 24.20 -5.29
CA LEU A 20 -4.88 24.51 -5.07
C LEU A 20 -4.56 24.92 -3.62
N ASP A 21 -5.53 25.41 -2.86
CA ASP A 21 -5.29 25.89 -1.49
C ASP A 21 -5.23 24.75 -0.46
N ILE A 22 -5.90 23.62 -0.71
CA ILE A 22 -5.79 22.43 0.15
C ILE A 22 -4.45 21.73 -0.09
N VAL A 23 -3.98 21.69 -1.35
CA VAL A 23 -2.69 21.10 -1.73
C VAL A 23 -1.50 21.92 -1.20
N SER A 24 -1.68 23.23 -1.02
CA SER A 24 -0.65 24.16 -0.50
C SER A 24 -0.46 24.10 1.03
N SER A 25 -1.42 23.56 1.79
CA SER A 25 -1.31 23.48 3.27
C SER A 25 -0.60 22.23 3.80
N ILE A 26 -0.37 21.21 2.94
CA ILE A 26 0.54 20.09 3.22
C ILE A 26 1.95 20.48 2.73
N ALA A 27 2.38 21.71 3.02
CA ALA A 27 3.73 22.16 2.81
C ALA A 27 4.69 21.41 3.76
N SER A 28 5.36 20.37 3.24
CA SER A 28 6.67 19.89 3.69
C SER A 28 6.85 19.63 5.21
N SER A 29 5.85 19.08 5.91
CA SER A 29 6.18 18.40 7.17
C SER A 29 6.93 17.11 6.81
N ARG A 30 8.23 17.05 7.15
CA ARG A 30 9.02 15.82 7.03
C ARG A 30 8.51 14.85 8.09
N LEU A 31 7.42 14.15 7.78
CA LEU A 31 6.83 13.16 8.67
C LEU A 31 7.89 12.15 9.11
N SER A 32 7.88 11.80 10.38
CA SER A 32 8.61 10.66 10.90
C SER A 32 8.09 9.34 10.27
N PRO A 33 8.87 8.26 10.28
CA PRO A 33 8.38 6.96 9.83
C PRO A 33 7.10 6.52 10.55
N GLU A 34 7.01 6.79 11.85
CA GLU A 34 5.85 6.50 12.69
C GLU A 34 4.60 7.25 12.20
N GLU A 35 4.72 8.56 11.94
CA GLU A 35 3.63 9.38 11.39
C GLU A 35 3.21 8.94 9.98
N VAL A 36 4.16 8.52 9.14
CA VAL A 36 3.83 7.96 7.81
C VAL A 36 2.98 6.70 7.94
N VAL A 37 3.37 5.78 8.83
CA VAL A 37 2.59 4.55 9.06
C VAL A 37 1.22 4.89 9.64
N MET A 38 1.16 5.75 10.65
CA MET A 38 -0.11 6.14 11.27
C MET A 38 -1.06 6.77 10.25
N ASN A 39 -0.60 7.80 9.53
CA ASN A 39 -1.44 8.52 8.56
C ASN A 39 -1.92 7.62 7.42
N PHE A 40 -1.05 6.74 6.92
CA PHE A 40 -1.43 5.77 5.90
C PHE A 40 -2.53 4.84 6.40
N TYR A 41 -2.33 4.16 7.55
CA TYR A 41 -3.29 3.17 8.04
C TYR A 41 -4.59 3.78 8.55
N GLU A 42 -4.57 4.98 9.15
CA GLU A 42 -5.80 5.69 9.49
C GLU A 42 -6.65 6.01 8.26
N GLY A 43 -6.00 6.50 7.19
CA GLY A 43 -6.70 6.77 5.93
C GLY A 43 -7.20 5.49 5.27
N TYR A 44 -6.34 4.47 5.24
CA TYR A 44 -6.58 3.19 4.57
C TYR A 44 -7.77 2.45 5.17
N LEU A 45 -7.79 2.30 6.50
CA LEU A 45 -8.83 1.57 7.21
C LEU A 45 -10.18 2.30 7.17
N LYS A 46 -10.18 3.62 7.01
CA LYS A 46 -11.39 4.45 6.82
C LYS A 46 -11.91 4.44 5.38
N ASN A 47 -11.33 3.63 4.49
CA ASN A 47 -11.65 3.60 3.06
C ASN A 47 -11.54 4.98 2.39
N THR A 48 -10.53 5.76 2.79
CA THR A 48 -10.10 6.93 2.00
C THR A 48 -9.55 6.43 0.67
N ASP A 49 -9.53 7.30 -0.35
CA ASP A 49 -8.97 7.00 -1.67
C ASP A 49 -7.60 6.30 -1.59
N GLU A 50 -7.61 4.98 -1.83
CA GLU A 50 -6.45 4.12 -1.74
C GLU A 50 -5.38 4.52 -2.75
N GLU A 51 -5.76 4.98 -3.94
CA GLU A 51 -4.81 5.41 -4.97
C GLU A 51 -3.99 6.60 -4.48
N THR A 52 -4.67 7.61 -3.94
CA THR A 52 -4.03 8.78 -3.32
C THR A 52 -3.12 8.37 -2.16
N LEU A 53 -3.55 7.45 -1.30
CA LEU A 53 -2.73 6.98 -0.18
C LEU A 53 -1.47 6.24 -0.65
N VAL A 54 -1.60 5.37 -1.67
CA VAL A 54 -0.48 4.64 -2.25
C VAL A 54 0.50 5.62 -2.90
N GLU A 55 0.03 6.61 -3.65
CA GLU A 55 0.88 7.63 -4.27
C GLU A 55 1.69 8.40 -3.22
N LEU A 56 1.03 8.85 -2.14
CA LEU A 56 1.66 9.66 -1.10
C LEU A 56 2.66 8.85 -0.26
N TYR A 57 2.26 7.67 0.21
CA TYR A 57 2.98 6.98 1.29
C TYR A 57 3.74 5.74 0.85
N VAL A 58 3.50 5.18 -0.33
CA VAL A 58 4.13 3.94 -0.79
C VAL A 58 5.22 4.25 -1.82
N THR A 59 6.33 3.50 -1.78
CA THR A 59 7.38 3.64 -2.78
C THR A 59 6.84 3.31 -4.18
N PRO A 60 7.21 4.04 -5.24
CA PRO A 60 6.78 3.73 -6.59
C PRO A 60 7.11 2.29 -7.02
N GLU A 61 8.25 1.76 -6.56
CA GLU A 61 8.66 0.38 -6.83
C GLU A 61 7.68 -0.63 -6.23
N LEU A 62 7.30 -0.48 -4.95
CA LEU A 62 6.31 -1.36 -4.33
C LEU A 62 4.94 -1.21 -5.01
N ALA A 63 4.49 0.02 -5.28
CA ALA A 63 3.21 0.27 -5.95
C ALA A 63 3.15 -0.43 -7.32
N LEU A 64 4.22 -0.35 -8.12
CA LEU A 64 4.31 -1.02 -9.42
C LEU A 64 4.25 -2.55 -9.28
N LYS A 65 4.92 -3.12 -8.27
CA LYS A 65 4.87 -4.57 -8.00
C LYS A 65 3.47 -5.03 -7.60
N LEU A 66 2.76 -4.24 -6.80
CA LEU A 66 1.36 -4.52 -6.41
C LEU A 66 0.43 -4.45 -7.62
N TYR A 67 0.59 -3.43 -8.47
CA TYR A 67 -0.16 -3.29 -9.72
C TYR A 67 0.06 -4.49 -10.65
N HIS A 68 1.32 -4.84 -10.94
CA HIS A 68 1.63 -6.00 -11.76
C HIS A 68 1.08 -7.30 -11.14
N SER A 69 1.18 -7.45 -9.82
CA SER A 69 0.56 -8.57 -9.12
C SER A 69 -0.93 -8.64 -9.30
N SER A 70 -1.63 -7.53 -9.26
CA SER A 70 -3.07 -7.49 -9.47
C SER A 70 -3.44 -7.92 -10.88
N ILE A 71 -2.89 -7.25 -11.91
CA ILE A 71 -3.29 -7.51 -13.30
C ILE A 71 -2.90 -8.90 -13.81
N CYS A 72 -1.87 -9.52 -13.24
CA CYS A 72 -1.45 -10.87 -13.64
C CYS A 72 -2.20 -12.00 -12.92
N ASN A 73 -2.92 -11.71 -11.83
CA ASN A 73 -3.69 -12.71 -11.08
C ASN A 73 -5.21 -12.54 -11.20
N TYR A 74 -5.66 -11.39 -11.72
CA TYR A 74 -7.07 -11.05 -11.85
C TYR A 74 -7.36 -10.50 -13.25
N ASP A 75 -8.64 -10.56 -13.64
CA ASP A 75 -9.09 -9.93 -14.88
C ASP A 75 -8.75 -8.43 -14.86
N SER A 76 -8.18 -7.95 -15.95
CA SER A 76 -7.81 -6.54 -16.11
C SER A 76 -8.16 -6.06 -17.50
N ASP A 77 -8.44 -4.76 -17.62
CA ASP A 77 -8.72 -4.10 -18.90
C ASP A 77 -7.45 -3.77 -19.70
N VAL A 78 -6.30 -4.29 -19.27
CA VAL A 78 -5.02 -4.11 -19.95
C VAL A 78 -5.02 -4.93 -21.25
N ASP A 79 -4.49 -4.34 -22.33
CA ASP A 79 -4.35 -5.02 -23.62
C ASP A 79 -3.62 -6.36 -23.45
N GLU A 80 -4.13 -7.40 -24.11
CA GLU A 80 -3.62 -8.77 -23.94
C GLU A 80 -2.12 -8.89 -24.28
N ASN A 81 -1.62 -8.12 -25.25
CA ASN A 81 -0.20 -8.15 -25.61
C ASN A 81 0.66 -7.43 -24.58
N GLU A 82 0.17 -6.33 -24.03
CA GLU A 82 0.81 -5.63 -22.91
C GLU A 82 0.82 -6.50 -21.65
N LEU A 83 -0.32 -7.10 -21.32
CA LEU A 83 -0.45 -8.03 -20.19
C LEU A 83 0.53 -9.20 -20.32
N LYS A 84 0.62 -9.79 -21.52
CA LYS A 84 1.63 -10.83 -21.81
C LYS A 84 3.05 -10.33 -21.56
N LYS A 85 3.41 -9.08 -21.88
CA LYS A 85 4.76 -8.56 -21.62
C LYS A 85 5.04 -8.44 -20.13
N ILE A 86 4.06 -8.00 -19.34
CA ILE A 86 4.20 -7.80 -17.89
C ILE A 86 4.24 -9.15 -17.16
N CYS A 87 3.30 -10.05 -17.47
CA CYS A 87 3.12 -11.32 -16.77
C CYS A 87 4.03 -12.46 -17.28
N ARG A 88 4.85 -12.21 -18.32
CA ARG A 88 5.74 -13.22 -18.95
C ARG A 88 6.82 -13.76 -18.04
N LYS A 89 7.19 -13.05 -16.97
CA LYS A 89 8.18 -13.53 -16.02
C LYS A 89 7.55 -14.67 -15.21
N ASP A 90 8.08 -15.89 -15.34
CA ASP A 90 7.80 -16.97 -14.40
C ASP A 90 8.17 -16.52 -13.00
N GLN A 91 7.15 -16.24 -12.20
CA GLN A 91 7.35 -15.86 -10.81
C GLN A 91 7.46 -17.10 -9.96
N LYS A 92 8.40 -17.04 -9.01
CA LYS A 92 8.46 -18.06 -7.97
C LYS A 92 7.28 -17.87 -7.03
N CYS A 93 6.27 -18.73 -7.17
CA CYS A 93 5.13 -18.78 -6.27
C CYS A 93 5.22 -19.96 -5.30
N LYS A 94 4.65 -19.80 -4.11
CA LYS A 94 4.51 -20.86 -3.11
C LYS A 94 3.19 -20.72 -2.37
N LYS A 95 2.66 -21.83 -1.84
CA LYS A 95 1.53 -21.80 -0.90
C LYS A 95 2.04 -21.46 0.50
N ASN A 96 1.35 -20.56 1.18
CA ASN A 96 1.61 -20.18 2.57
C ASN A 96 0.28 -20.06 3.32
N SER A 97 0.02 -20.99 4.24
CA SER A 97 -1.21 -21.02 5.05
C SER A 97 -2.51 -20.87 4.24
N GLY A 98 -2.60 -21.54 3.09
CA GLY A 98 -3.76 -21.50 2.18
C GLY A 98 -3.67 -20.45 1.08
N ASN A 99 -2.86 -19.40 1.24
CA ASN A 99 -2.70 -18.33 0.24
C ASN A 99 -1.60 -18.65 -0.76
N ILE A 100 -1.76 -18.23 -2.02
CA ILE A 100 -0.65 -18.21 -2.98
C ILE A 100 0.15 -16.93 -2.76
N VAL A 101 1.47 -17.06 -2.69
CA VAL A 101 2.41 -15.94 -2.53
C VAL A 101 3.45 -16.00 -3.63
N CYS A 102 3.52 -14.97 -4.45
CA CYS A 102 4.42 -14.88 -5.59
C CYS A 102 5.53 -13.86 -5.34
N ASN A 103 6.74 -14.16 -5.84
CA ASN A 103 7.88 -13.27 -5.74
C ASN A 103 7.93 -12.31 -6.93
N TRP A 104 7.71 -11.04 -6.64
CA TRP A 104 7.79 -9.92 -7.57
C TRP A 104 9.09 -9.16 -7.34
N ASP A 105 10.14 -9.58 -8.07
CA ASP A 105 11.48 -8.98 -8.02
C ASP A 105 11.95 -8.72 -6.57
N GLY A 106 11.94 -9.77 -5.75
CA GLY A 106 12.37 -9.76 -4.35
C GLY A 106 11.27 -9.47 -3.32
N THR A 107 10.09 -9.00 -3.74
CA THR A 107 8.94 -8.77 -2.85
C THR A 107 7.97 -9.94 -2.93
N TRP A 108 7.69 -10.58 -1.79
CA TRP A 108 6.65 -11.61 -1.72
C TRP A 108 5.28 -10.94 -1.53
N ILE A 109 4.38 -11.18 -2.49
CA ILE A 109 3.03 -10.62 -2.51
C ILE A 109 2.03 -11.78 -2.48
N GLU A 110 1.17 -11.77 -1.47
CA GLU A 110 0.03 -12.67 -1.39
C GLU A 110 -1.01 -12.25 -2.44
N THR A 111 -1.47 -13.18 -3.26
CA THR A 111 -2.42 -12.88 -4.33
C THR A 111 -3.82 -12.69 -3.78
N ASP A 112 -4.23 -13.52 -2.81
CA ASP A 112 -5.63 -13.68 -2.42
C ASP A 112 -6.05 -12.85 -1.20
N VAL A 113 -5.18 -11.96 -0.72
CA VAL A 113 -5.46 -11.09 0.42
C VAL A 113 -4.95 -9.69 0.16
N ASN A 114 -5.49 -8.72 0.88
CA ASN A 114 -5.02 -7.34 0.80
C ASN A 114 -3.55 -7.24 1.28
N TYR A 115 -2.69 -6.57 0.50
CA TYR A 115 -1.27 -6.49 0.82
C TYR A 115 -0.97 -5.71 2.11
N PHE A 116 -1.72 -4.66 2.41
CA PHE A 116 -1.43 -3.75 3.53
C PHE A 116 -1.97 -4.27 4.86
N ILE A 117 -3.06 -5.05 4.86
CA ILE A 117 -3.64 -5.67 6.07
C ILE A 117 -3.45 -7.19 6.13
N LYS A 118 -2.87 -7.82 5.10
CA LYS A 118 -2.61 -9.28 5.03
C LYS A 118 -3.85 -10.11 5.38
N SER A 119 -5.02 -9.64 4.96
CA SER A 119 -6.34 -10.16 5.31
C SER A 119 -7.32 -9.95 4.16
N GLN A 120 -8.35 -10.81 4.06
CA GLN A 120 -9.51 -10.60 3.18
C GLN A 120 -10.56 -9.70 3.85
N ASP A 121 -10.61 -9.75 5.18
CA ASP A 121 -11.57 -9.02 6.00
C ASP A 121 -10.92 -7.78 6.62
N ASN A 122 -11.74 -6.74 6.82
CA ASN A 122 -11.42 -5.58 7.64
C ASN A 122 -12.37 -5.58 8.85
N TYR A 123 -11.87 -5.20 10.02
CA TYR A 123 -12.61 -5.26 11.28
C TYR A 123 -12.76 -3.87 11.91
N PRO A 124 -13.93 -3.53 12.48
CA PRO A 124 -14.16 -2.21 13.08
C PRO A 124 -13.17 -1.85 14.21
N SER A 125 -12.65 -2.83 14.96
CA SER A 125 -11.64 -2.54 15.98
C SER A 125 -10.31 -2.11 15.40
N TRP A 126 -9.97 -2.48 14.16
CA TRP A 126 -8.72 -2.06 13.50
C TRP A 126 -8.74 -0.57 13.19
N GLU A 127 -9.87 -0.03 12.75
CA GLU A 127 -10.05 1.40 12.49
C GLU A 127 -9.86 2.27 13.74
N LYS A 128 -10.19 1.73 14.92
CA LYS A 128 -10.20 2.48 16.19
C LYS A 128 -8.93 2.30 17.00
N ASN A 129 -8.24 1.17 16.82
CA ASN A 129 -7.13 0.77 17.66
C ASN A 129 -5.91 0.48 16.78
N ILE A 130 -5.12 1.54 16.56
CA ILE A 130 -3.88 1.49 15.80
C ILE A 130 -2.74 1.82 16.75
N VAL A 131 -1.81 0.88 16.94
CA VAL A 131 -0.61 1.10 17.77
C VAL A 131 0.62 0.99 16.89
N VAL A 132 1.39 2.07 16.84
CA VAL A 132 2.62 2.17 16.04
C VAL A 132 3.82 2.17 16.99
N LEU A 133 4.70 1.18 16.85
CA LEU A 133 5.88 1.00 17.69
C LEU A 133 7.13 1.02 16.82
N LYS A 134 8.05 1.94 17.08
CA LYS A 134 9.36 1.91 16.39
C LYS A 134 10.21 0.78 16.92
N SER A 135 10.63 -0.12 16.03
CA SER A 135 11.58 -1.20 16.35
C SER A 135 13.02 -0.85 15.98
N LYS A 136 13.25 -0.24 14.81
CA LYS A 136 14.61 0.12 14.35
C LYS A 136 14.60 1.26 13.35
N GLN A 137 15.54 2.20 13.47
CA GLN A 137 15.68 3.30 12.51
C GLN A 137 17.14 3.65 12.24
N THR A 138 17.42 4.06 11.02
CA THR A 138 18.68 4.64 10.52
C THR A 138 18.37 5.89 9.70
N ALA A 139 19.37 6.49 9.06
CA ALA A 139 19.17 7.66 8.21
C ALA A 139 18.29 7.39 6.97
N THR A 140 18.30 6.16 6.42
CA THR A 140 17.65 5.82 5.14
C THR A 140 16.66 4.66 5.23
N TYR A 141 16.54 4.04 6.41
CA TYR A 141 15.72 2.86 6.64
C TYR A 141 15.03 2.96 8.00
N SER A 142 13.75 2.60 8.06
CA SER A 142 13.01 2.40 9.31
C SER A 142 12.21 1.11 9.27
N LYS A 143 12.04 0.52 10.46
CA LYS A 143 11.21 -0.63 10.73
C LYS A 143 10.29 -0.27 11.89
N ILE A 144 9.00 -0.41 11.61
CA ILE A 144 7.90 -0.08 12.51
C ILE A 144 7.08 -1.35 12.69
N ASP A 145 6.80 -1.72 13.93
CA ASP A 145 5.80 -2.73 14.23
C ASP A 145 4.45 -2.02 14.42
N LEU A 146 3.41 -2.57 13.81
CA LEU A 146 2.06 -2.04 13.77
C LEU A 146 1.12 -3.09 14.33
N ILE A 147 0.29 -2.70 15.29
CA ILE A 147 -0.73 -3.55 15.90
C ILE A 147 -2.08 -2.92 15.58
N LEU A 148 -2.98 -3.70 14.97
CA LEU A 148 -4.37 -3.31 14.73
C LEU A 148 -5.31 -4.15 15.61
N GLY A 149 -6.29 -3.49 16.20
CA GLY A 149 -7.30 -4.11 17.05
C GLY A 149 -6.94 -4.11 18.54
N ASP A 150 -7.96 -4.33 19.37
CA ASP A 150 -7.88 -4.35 20.83
C ASP A 150 -8.26 -5.73 21.44
N GLY A 151 -8.50 -6.73 20.59
CA GLY A 151 -8.93 -8.07 20.97
C GLY A 151 -10.44 -8.30 20.93
N THR A 152 -11.25 -7.27 20.64
CA THR A 152 -12.68 -7.47 20.34
C THR A 152 -12.90 -8.15 18.99
N ASP A 153 -12.07 -7.81 17.99
CA ASP A 153 -11.84 -8.59 16.78
C ASP A 153 -10.40 -9.17 16.80
N PRO A 154 -10.01 -10.03 15.83
CA PRO A 154 -8.65 -10.56 15.76
C PRO A 154 -7.59 -9.46 15.77
N ILE A 155 -6.57 -9.59 16.62
CA ILE A 155 -5.43 -8.68 16.62
C ILE A 155 -4.54 -9.00 15.42
N LEU A 156 -4.18 -7.98 14.65
CA LEU A 156 -3.25 -8.10 13.54
C LEU A 156 -1.92 -7.42 13.88
N ASN A 157 -0.84 -8.20 13.86
CA ASN A 157 0.52 -7.69 14.01
C ASN A 157 1.21 -7.65 12.64
N LEU A 158 1.69 -6.47 12.28
CA LEU A 158 2.41 -6.22 11.05
C LEU A 158 3.78 -5.60 11.35
N GLN A 159 4.72 -5.87 10.47
CA GLN A 159 5.98 -5.16 10.41
C GLN A 159 6.07 -4.40 9.09
N ILE A 160 6.28 -3.09 9.22
CA ILE A 160 6.34 -2.13 8.12
C ILE A 160 7.78 -1.69 7.96
N VAL A 161 8.31 -1.83 6.75
CA VAL A 161 9.62 -1.30 6.38
C VAL A 161 9.41 -0.06 5.54
N LEU A 162 10.05 1.03 5.97
CA LEU A 162 10.10 2.29 5.26
C LEU A 162 11.53 2.55 4.77
N ILE A 163 11.63 3.13 3.58
CA ILE A 163 12.88 3.68 3.07
C ILE A 163 12.74 5.19 2.88
N LYS A 164 13.85 5.90 2.96
CA LYS A 164 13.88 7.34 2.73
C LYS A 164 14.10 7.63 1.24
N GLN A 165 13.19 8.38 0.62
CA GLN A 165 13.29 8.88 -0.74
C GLN A 165 13.31 10.42 -0.70
N GLY A 166 14.49 10.99 -0.95
CA GLY A 166 14.71 12.42 -0.73
C GLY A 166 14.52 12.79 0.75
N SER A 167 13.57 13.70 1.01
CA SER A 167 13.21 14.11 2.38
C SER A 167 12.14 13.23 3.03
N ASN A 168 11.50 12.34 2.27
CA ASN A 168 10.26 11.70 2.66
C ASN A 168 10.49 10.22 2.99
N TRP A 169 9.77 9.71 3.98
CA TRP A 169 9.70 8.27 4.25
C TRP A 169 8.56 7.65 3.45
N LYS A 170 8.81 6.49 2.86
CA LYS A 170 7.81 5.74 2.10
C LYS A 170 7.81 4.27 2.50
N ILE A 171 6.62 3.70 2.61
CA ILE A 171 6.38 2.27 2.84
C ILE A 171 6.92 1.50 1.63
N ASN A 172 7.83 0.57 1.91
CA ASN A 172 8.49 -0.25 0.90
C ASN A 172 8.16 -1.74 1.06
N ARG A 173 7.71 -2.17 2.25
CA ARG A 173 7.29 -3.56 2.49
C ARG A 173 6.39 -3.68 3.72
N VAL A 174 5.41 -4.58 3.63
CA VAL A 174 4.54 -5.00 4.74
C VAL A 174 4.62 -6.50 4.90
N THR A 175 4.82 -6.98 6.13
CA THR A 175 4.85 -8.41 6.48
C THR A 175 4.05 -8.67 7.75
N LYS A 176 3.23 -9.73 7.77
CA LYS A 176 2.59 -10.23 9.00
C LYS A 176 3.62 -10.90 9.90
N ILE A 177 3.56 -10.67 11.21
CA ILE A 177 4.47 -11.25 12.22
C ILE A 177 3.74 -12.02 13.31
#